data_AF-A0A5C4XBN3-F1
#
_entry.id   AF-A0A5C4XBN3-F1
#
_cell.length_a   1.000
_cell.length_b   1.000
_cell.length_c   1.000
_cell.angle_alpha   90.00
_cell.angle_beta   90.00
_cell.angle_gamma   90.00
#
_symmetry.space_group_name_H-M   'P 1'
#
loop_
_entity.id
_entity.type
_entity.pdbx_description
1 polymer ?
#
loop_
_entity_poly.entity_id
_entity_poly.type
_entity_poly.pdbx_seq_one_letter_code
_entity_poly.pdbx_strand_id
1 'polypeptide(L)'
;MSETIPAVLSDIRTIDDMIAAFQDEEQCRRLLESMVWRNGRICPACGYKRSIAIAGRDTGRGRARPGLYQCSSGDCRFQFTVTARTPLHATKLPLRTWLKGMWLLLQSDKGLSSVRLAEALGVSQPTAWRMGHALRLMVAREHMLNGTVEVDHFYLGRRPDRKPDDPPPGRGRKGQAKTQKTPVMAIVQRPADITPGSSAGHARAAVVSGLSLSAAVRAVAPQVELHAHLMSDEAKAFVAMGECFAAHETVNHSNGEYVRDSVHVNSAEGFNARVRRTIAGVFHHISPELANLYFHEMGFRWSQRVVTGQVIRKSRSGKESTKTLWSRIPPALQLQQVFRAAVGRQMRRSHDGGIIIKSAVAVFG
;
A
#
# COMPACT_ATOMS: atom_id res chain seq x y z
N MET A 1 -14.16 21.99 23.98
CA MET A 1 -13.01 22.19 23.09
C MET A 1 -12.99 21.02 22.13
N SER A 2 -13.14 21.24 20.81
CA SER A 2 -13.16 20.12 19.86
C SER A 2 -11.76 19.51 19.80
N GLU A 3 -11.60 18.29 20.30
CA GLU A 3 -10.37 17.53 20.13
C GLU A 3 -10.02 17.43 18.63
N THR A 4 -8.74 17.55 18.32
CA THR A 4 -8.27 17.41 16.94
C THR A 4 -8.33 15.92 16.54
N ILE A 5 -8.65 15.62 15.28
CA ILE A 5 -8.76 14.23 14.77
C ILE A 5 -7.51 13.38 15.10
N PRO A 6 -6.27 13.89 15.02
CA PRO A 6 -5.10 13.13 15.41
C PRO A 6 -5.09 12.76 16.90
N ALA A 7 -5.63 13.60 17.79
CA ALA A 7 -5.76 13.27 19.21
C ALA A 7 -6.73 12.11 19.40
N VAL A 8 -7.94 12.21 18.84
CA VAL A 8 -8.97 11.15 18.89
C VAL A 8 -8.42 9.82 18.35
N LEU A 9 -7.67 9.84 17.25
CA LEU A 9 -7.09 8.62 16.66
C LEU A 9 -5.90 8.08 17.48
N SER A 10 -5.16 8.91 18.21
CA SER A 10 -4.00 8.47 19.00
C SER A 10 -4.40 7.64 20.22
N ASP A 11 -5.64 7.80 20.69
CA ASP A 11 -6.18 7.11 21.85
C ASP A 11 -6.72 5.72 21.50
N ILE A 12 -6.95 5.43 20.21
CA ILE A 12 -7.43 4.13 19.74
C ILE A 12 -6.26 3.15 19.58
N ARG A 13 -5.90 2.47 20.68
CA ARG A 13 -4.74 1.55 20.73
C ARG A 13 -5.13 0.08 20.82
N THR A 14 -6.23 -0.19 21.51
CA THR A 14 -6.72 -1.55 21.76
C THR A 14 -8.00 -1.85 20.99
N ILE A 15 -8.45 -3.10 21.06
CA ILE A 15 -9.72 -3.53 20.46
C ILE A 15 -10.89 -2.82 21.16
N ASP A 16 -10.84 -2.66 22.48
CA ASP A 16 -11.90 -2.01 23.25
C ASP A 16 -12.02 -0.53 22.91
N ASP A 17 -10.88 0.18 22.81
CA ASP A 17 -10.85 1.58 22.37
C ASP A 17 -11.48 1.73 20.98
N MET A 18 -11.16 0.80 20.07
CA MET A 18 -11.69 0.78 18.70
C MET A 18 -13.21 0.50 18.67
N ILE A 19 -13.70 -0.39 19.52
CA ILE A 19 -15.14 -0.66 19.64
C ILE A 19 -15.86 0.58 20.15
N ALA A 20 -15.33 1.23 21.20
CA ALA A 20 -15.89 2.44 21.78
C ALA A 20 -15.87 3.62 20.81
N ALA A 21 -14.76 3.81 20.08
CA ALA A 21 -14.61 4.91 19.13
C ALA A 21 -15.51 4.77 17.89
N PHE A 22 -15.83 3.54 17.46
CA PHE A 22 -16.64 3.26 16.27
C PHE A 22 -18.01 2.66 16.61
N GLN A 23 -18.65 3.11 17.69
CA GLN A 23 -19.98 2.64 18.10
C GLN A 23 -21.11 3.33 17.32
N ASP A 24 -21.03 4.65 17.19
CA ASP A 24 -22.07 5.50 16.62
C ASP A 24 -21.83 5.79 15.13
N GLU A 25 -22.86 5.59 14.33
CA GLU A 25 -22.78 5.69 12.86
C GLU A 25 -22.58 7.14 12.40
N GLU A 26 -23.16 8.11 13.11
CA GLU A 26 -23.04 9.54 12.81
C GLU A 26 -21.65 10.08 13.16
N GLN A 27 -21.08 9.66 14.30
CA GLN A 27 -19.69 9.91 14.66
C GLN A 27 -18.73 9.30 13.63
N CYS A 28 -18.97 8.05 13.22
CA CYS A 28 -18.18 7.39 12.17
C CYS A 28 -18.22 8.17 10.85
N ARG A 29 -19.38 8.71 10.47
CA ARG A 29 -19.53 9.56 9.28
C ARG A 29 -18.71 10.84 9.41
N ARG A 30 -18.83 11.57 10.53
CA ARG A 30 -18.06 12.82 10.76
C ARG A 30 -16.56 12.56 10.78
N LEU A 31 -16.12 11.48 11.42
CA LEU A 31 -14.72 11.07 11.43
C LEU A 31 -14.23 10.77 10.01
N LEU A 32 -14.99 10.01 9.22
CA LEU A 32 -14.66 9.74 7.82
C LEU A 32 -14.59 11.02 6.98
N GLU A 33 -15.54 11.95 7.15
CA GLU A 33 -15.53 13.27 6.49
C GLU A 33 -14.27 14.05 6.80
N SER A 34 -13.86 14.04 8.06
CA SER A 34 -12.67 14.73 8.53
C SER A 34 -11.36 14.15 7.97
N MET A 35 -11.32 12.84 7.71
CA MET A 35 -10.15 12.16 7.12
C MET A 35 -10.09 12.35 5.60
N VAL A 36 -11.23 12.21 4.91
CA VAL A 36 -11.32 12.33 3.45
C VAL A 36 -11.22 13.79 2.99
N TRP A 37 -11.88 14.71 3.71
CA TRP A 37 -11.96 16.13 3.38
C TRP A 37 -11.15 16.99 4.35
N ARG A 38 -9.94 16.55 4.69
CA ARG A 38 -9.03 17.24 5.62
C ARG A 38 -8.85 18.73 5.30
N ASN A 39 -8.79 19.06 4.01
CA ASN A 39 -8.57 20.43 3.51
C ASN A 39 -9.86 21.06 2.95
N GLY A 40 -11.03 20.56 3.38
CA GLY A 40 -12.34 20.99 2.88
C GLY A 40 -12.93 20.05 1.83
N ARG A 41 -14.23 20.20 1.60
CA ARG A 41 -15.01 19.38 0.67
C ARG A 41 -14.66 19.74 -0.77
N ILE A 42 -14.33 18.73 -1.56
CA ILE A 42 -14.12 18.86 -3.00
C ILE A 42 -15.14 17.99 -3.71
N CYS A 43 -15.86 18.58 -4.68
CA CYS A 43 -16.82 17.84 -5.48
C CYS A 43 -16.08 16.73 -6.26
N PRO A 44 -16.42 15.45 -6.05
CA PRO A 44 -15.72 14.36 -6.71
C PRO A 44 -15.99 14.33 -8.22
N ALA A 45 -17.02 15.03 -8.72
CA ALA A 45 -17.38 15.08 -10.13
C ALA A 45 -16.58 16.09 -10.94
N CYS A 46 -16.48 17.34 -10.46
CA CYS A 46 -15.87 18.46 -11.20
C CYS A 46 -14.69 19.13 -10.47
N GLY A 47 -14.34 18.70 -9.26
CA GLY A 47 -13.25 19.31 -8.47
C GLY A 47 -13.59 20.65 -7.80
N TYR A 48 -14.83 21.15 -7.92
CA TYR A 48 -15.22 22.42 -7.31
C TYR A 48 -15.21 22.36 -5.78
N LYS A 49 -14.70 23.42 -5.13
CA LYS A 49 -14.39 23.45 -3.68
C LYS A 49 -15.56 23.91 -2.80
N ARG A 50 -16.64 24.43 -3.39
CA ARG A 50 -17.82 24.89 -2.64
C ARG A 50 -18.97 23.89 -2.80
N SER A 51 -19.56 23.53 -1.66
CA SER A 51 -20.75 22.70 -1.60
C SER A 51 -21.67 23.13 -0.48
N ILE A 52 -22.96 22.92 -0.68
CA ILE A 52 -24.02 23.21 0.29
C ILE A 52 -24.49 21.89 0.89
N ALA A 53 -24.61 21.83 2.22
CA ALA A 53 -25.25 20.69 2.87
C ALA A 53 -26.74 20.70 2.52
N ILE A 54 -27.24 19.61 1.95
CA ILE A 54 -28.68 19.44 1.75
C ILE A 54 -29.25 19.00 3.09
N ALA A 55 -30.29 19.70 3.56
CA ALA A 55 -30.91 19.43 4.85
C ALA A 55 -31.34 17.95 4.98
N GLY A 56 -30.53 17.15 5.68
CA GLY A 56 -30.86 15.78 6.08
C GLY A 56 -31.57 15.76 7.43
N ARG A 57 -31.90 14.57 7.93
CA ARG A 57 -32.51 14.39 9.27
C ARG A 57 -31.69 15.05 10.40
N ASP A 58 -30.38 15.16 10.22
CA ASP A 58 -29.39 15.82 11.07
C ASP A 58 -29.51 17.36 11.15
N THR A 59 -30.24 17.98 10.22
CA THR A 59 -30.51 19.44 10.20
C THR A 59 -31.94 19.80 10.59
N GLY A 60 -32.73 18.83 11.05
CA GLY A 60 -34.07 19.03 11.60
C GLY A 60 -35.16 19.45 10.60
N ARG A 61 -34.87 19.52 9.28
CA ARG A 61 -35.79 20.08 8.29
C ARG A 61 -35.99 19.26 6.99
N GLY A 62 -35.51 18.02 6.87
CA GLY A 62 -35.62 17.31 5.58
C GLY A 62 -35.58 15.77 5.58
N ARG A 63 -36.11 15.20 4.48
CA ARG A 63 -36.14 13.75 4.14
C ARG A 63 -34.81 13.21 3.60
N ALA A 64 -33.77 14.05 3.47
CA ALA A 64 -32.51 13.65 2.84
C ALA A 64 -31.62 12.80 3.78
N ARG A 65 -30.73 12.01 3.17
CA ARG A 65 -29.74 11.19 3.90
C ARG A 65 -28.71 12.09 4.62
N PRO A 66 -28.30 11.77 5.87
CA PRO A 66 -27.25 12.50 6.57
C PRO A 66 -25.95 12.60 5.76
N GLY A 67 -25.26 13.74 5.85
CA GLY A 67 -24.01 14.00 5.13
C GLY A 67 -24.14 14.08 3.61
N LEU A 68 -25.33 14.46 3.10
CA LEU A 68 -25.53 14.75 1.68
C LEU A 68 -25.17 16.20 1.37
N TYR A 69 -24.28 16.38 0.40
CA TYR A 69 -23.85 17.69 -0.08
C TYR A 69 -24.18 17.84 -1.55
N GLN A 70 -24.42 19.07 -1.98
CA GLN A 70 -24.58 19.43 -3.39
C GLN A 70 -23.48 20.38 -3.82
N CYS A 71 -22.87 20.09 -4.96
CA CYS A 71 -21.91 20.99 -5.59
C CYS A 71 -22.56 22.35 -5.88
N SER A 72 -21.87 23.43 -5.50
CA SER A 72 -22.36 24.80 -5.74
C SER A 72 -22.05 25.33 -7.14
N SER A 73 -21.32 24.58 -7.97
CA SER A 73 -21.11 24.93 -9.38
C SER A 73 -22.44 24.78 -10.15
N GLY A 74 -22.78 25.82 -10.93
CA GLY A 74 -24.01 25.88 -11.73
C GLY A 74 -24.11 24.75 -12.74
N ASP A 75 -23.01 24.41 -13.41
CA ASP A 75 -22.98 23.38 -14.46
C ASP A 75 -22.95 21.96 -13.88
N CYS A 76 -22.46 21.79 -12.65
CA CYS A 76 -22.28 20.47 -12.07
C CYS A 76 -23.47 20.02 -11.23
N ARG A 77 -23.85 20.80 -10.21
CA ARG A 77 -24.92 20.51 -9.23
C ARG A 77 -24.93 19.08 -8.65
N PHE A 78 -23.82 18.34 -8.78
CA PHE A 78 -23.72 16.93 -8.41
C PHE A 78 -23.91 16.76 -6.91
N GLN A 79 -24.76 15.81 -6.51
CA GLN A 79 -24.99 15.46 -5.12
C GLN A 79 -24.07 14.32 -4.70
N PHE A 80 -23.38 14.48 -3.57
CA PHE A 80 -22.37 13.53 -3.10
C PHE A 80 -22.35 13.41 -1.58
N THR A 81 -21.85 12.28 -1.13
CA THR A 81 -21.51 12.00 0.28
C THR A 81 -19.99 11.77 0.36
N VAL A 82 -19.46 11.61 1.57
CA VAL A 82 -18.04 11.28 1.78
C VAL A 82 -17.58 9.99 1.09
N THR A 83 -18.50 9.06 0.86
CA THR A 83 -18.20 7.80 0.16
C THR A 83 -18.27 7.91 -1.36
N ALA A 84 -18.71 9.04 -1.91
CA ALA A 84 -18.83 9.23 -3.34
C ALA A 84 -17.46 9.20 -4.04
N ARG A 85 -17.38 8.45 -5.13
CA ARG A 85 -16.16 8.13 -5.90
C ARG A 85 -14.98 7.60 -5.06
N THR A 86 -15.26 6.96 -3.92
CA THR A 86 -14.27 6.21 -3.13
C THR A 86 -14.50 4.70 -3.24
N PRO A 87 -13.66 3.83 -2.66
CA PRO A 87 -13.95 2.40 -2.63
C PRO A 87 -15.24 2.04 -1.88
N LEU A 88 -15.70 2.93 -0.99
CA LEU A 88 -16.93 2.81 -0.20
C LEU A 88 -18.16 3.33 -0.97
N HIS A 89 -18.01 3.75 -2.23
CA HIS A 89 -19.10 4.31 -3.02
C HIS A 89 -20.30 3.36 -3.10
N ALA A 90 -21.48 3.89 -2.75
CA ALA A 90 -22.77 3.19 -2.71
C ALA A 90 -22.76 1.94 -1.81
N THR A 91 -21.90 1.93 -0.78
CA THR A 91 -21.92 0.86 0.22
C THR A 91 -23.25 0.85 0.97
N LYS A 92 -23.73 -0.36 1.27
CA LYS A 92 -24.87 -0.62 2.16
C LYS A 92 -24.42 -1.08 3.55
N LEU A 93 -23.12 -1.36 3.69
CA LEU A 93 -22.53 -1.76 4.95
C LEU A 93 -22.33 -0.51 5.83
N PRO A 94 -22.67 -0.56 7.13
CA PRO A 94 -22.47 0.55 8.05
C PRO A 94 -21.01 1.04 8.06
N LEU A 95 -20.81 2.35 8.18
CA LEU A 95 -19.51 2.99 8.27
C LEU A 95 -18.73 2.53 9.49
N ARG A 96 -19.41 2.26 10.62
CA ARG A 96 -18.77 1.64 11.78
C ARG A 96 -18.08 0.32 11.42
N THR A 97 -18.73 -0.55 10.65
CA THR A 97 -18.14 -1.83 10.24
C THR A 97 -16.94 -1.60 9.30
N TRP A 98 -17.03 -0.61 8.41
CA TRP A 98 -15.89 -0.20 7.58
C TRP A 98 -14.69 0.26 8.40
N LEU A 99 -14.90 1.16 9.35
CA LEU A 99 -13.82 1.71 10.17
C LEU A 99 -13.19 0.64 11.07
N LYS A 100 -14.00 -0.22 11.72
CA LYS A 100 -13.51 -1.39 12.47
C LYS A 100 -12.66 -2.30 11.60
N GLY A 101 -13.14 -2.64 10.40
CA GLY A 101 -12.40 -3.52 9.50
C GLY A 101 -11.11 -2.89 8.94
N MET A 102 -11.12 -1.60 8.64
CA MET A 102 -9.91 -0.88 8.23
C MET A 102 -8.89 -0.83 9.37
N TRP A 103 -9.33 -0.57 10.60
CA TRP A 103 -8.45 -0.60 11.77
C TRP A 103 -7.84 -1.98 11.98
N LEU A 104 -8.64 -3.06 11.92
CA LEU A 104 -8.14 -4.44 12.05
C LEU A 104 -7.13 -4.81 10.97
N LEU A 105 -7.40 -4.44 9.71
CA LEU A 105 -6.46 -4.62 8.61
C LEU A 105 -5.16 -3.86 8.87
N LEU A 106 -5.25 -2.61 9.33
CA LEU A 106 -4.10 -1.77 9.63
C LEU A 106 -3.35 -2.21 10.89
N GLN A 107 -3.99 -2.95 11.80
CA GLN A 107 -3.42 -3.50 13.04
C GLN A 107 -2.56 -4.75 12.83
N SER A 108 -2.68 -5.48 11.73
CA SER A 108 -1.76 -6.59 11.40
C SER A 108 -0.44 -6.10 10.77
N ASP A 109 0.72 -6.67 11.12
CA ASP A 109 1.99 -6.27 10.50
C ASP A 109 2.24 -6.89 9.11
N LYS A 110 1.60 -8.03 8.84
CA LYS A 110 1.76 -8.77 7.57
C LYS A 110 0.50 -8.68 6.71
N GLY A 111 -0.67 -8.50 7.32
CA GLY A 111 -1.96 -8.57 6.63
C GLY A 111 -2.93 -9.47 7.38
N LEU A 112 -4.20 -9.44 6.99
CA LEU A 112 -5.24 -10.27 7.59
C LEU A 112 -5.98 -11.01 6.48
N SER A 113 -6.20 -12.31 6.66
CA SER A 113 -7.00 -13.10 5.74
C SER A 113 -8.44 -12.58 5.72
N SER A 114 -9.03 -12.54 4.53
CA SER A 114 -10.44 -12.18 4.37
C SER A 114 -11.40 -13.07 5.19
N VAL A 115 -11.03 -14.33 5.44
CA VAL A 115 -11.82 -15.24 6.28
C VAL A 115 -11.81 -14.78 7.73
N ARG A 116 -10.61 -14.51 8.29
CA ARG A 116 -10.45 -14.02 9.66
C ARG A 116 -11.08 -12.64 9.86
N LEU A 117 -10.97 -11.76 8.87
CA LEU A 117 -11.63 -10.46 8.89
C LEU A 117 -13.17 -10.58 8.88
N ALA A 118 -13.70 -11.54 8.10
CA ALA A 118 -15.13 -11.81 8.04
C ALA A 118 -15.68 -12.32 9.37
N GLU A 119 -14.99 -13.29 9.99
CA GLU A 119 -15.30 -13.81 11.33
C GLU A 119 -15.29 -12.69 12.37
N ALA A 120 -14.23 -11.86 12.39
CA ALA A 120 -14.08 -10.79 13.37
C ALA A 120 -15.16 -9.69 13.25
N LEU A 121 -15.68 -9.44 12.05
CA LEU A 121 -16.67 -8.40 11.78
C LEU A 121 -18.12 -8.92 11.72
N GLY A 122 -18.33 -10.24 11.68
CA GLY A 122 -19.64 -10.83 11.45
C GLY A 122 -20.21 -10.53 10.05
N VAL A 123 -19.34 -10.44 9.03
CA VAL A 123 -19.74 -10.21 7.62
C VAL A 123 -19.39 -11.41 6.75
N SER A 124 -19.92 -11.47 5.52
CA SER A 124 -19.52 -12.52 4.58
C SER A 124 -18.06 -12.37 4.12
N GLN A 125 -17.38 -13.50 3.87
CA GLN A 125 -16.00 -13.50 3.36
C GLN A 125 -15.80 -12.63 2.10
N PRO A 126 -16.69 -12.64 1.10
CA PRO A 126 -16.54 -11.75 -0.05
C PRO A 126 -16.61 -10.26 0.32
N THR A 127 -17.35 -9.91 1.38
CA THR A 127 -17.44 -8.54 1.89
C THR A 127 -16.12 -8.13 2.53
N ALA A 128 -15.57 -8.97 3.41
CA ALA A 128 -14.24 -8.75 4.00
C ALA A 128 -13.12 -8.72 2.94
N TRP A 129 -13.17 -9.58 1.93
CA TRP A 129 -12.23 -9.57 0.81
C TRP A 129 -12.29 -8.25 0.03
N ARG A 130 -13.50 -7.75 -0.23
CA ARG A 130 -13.72 -6.42 -0.81
C ARG A 130 -13.12 -5.32 0.09
N MET A 131 -13.29 -5.39 1.41
CA MET A 131 -12.69 -4.41 2.33
C MET A 131 -11.16 -4.40 2.26
N GLY A 132 -10.52 -5.57 2.17
CA GLY A 132 -9.08 -5.68 1.95
C GLY A 132 -8.62 -5.01 0.66
N HIS A 133 -9.36 -5.20 -0.43
CA HIS A 133 -9.05 -4.53 -1.70
C HIS A 133 -9.32 -3.03 -1.70
N ALA A 134 -10.33 -2.56 -0.96
CA ALA A 134 -10.53 -1.14 -0.72
C ALA A 134 -9.31 -0.52 -0.06
N LEU A 135 -8.76 -1.17 0.98
CA LEU A 135 -7.54 -0.70 1.64
C LEU A 135 -6.37 -0.66 0.64
N ARG A 136 -6.10 -1.77 -0.07
CA ARG A 136 -5.03 -1.88 -1.07
C ARG A 136 -5.07 -0.78 -2.13
N LEU A 137 -6.28 -0.43 -2.56
CA LEU A 137 -6.49 0.64 -3.52
C LEU A 137 -6.21 2.02 -2.90
N MET A 138 -6.64 2.28 -1.66
CA MET A 138 -6.42 3.55 -0.96
C MET A 138 -4.98 3.78 -0.51
N VAL A 139 -4.18 2.72 -0.35
CA VAL A 139 -2.77 2.84 0.05
C VAL A 139 -1.80 2.85 -1.14
N ALA A 140 -2.32 2.76 -2.37
CA ALA A 140 -1.51 3.00 -3.56
C ALA A 140 -0.88 4.40 -3.48
N ARG A 141 0.43 4.47 -3.76
CA ARG A 141 1.21 5.71 -3.65
C ARG A 141 1.53 6.26 -5.03
N GLU A 142 1.40 7.57 -5.19
CA GLU A 142 1.51 8.26 -6.49
C GLU A 142 2.78 9.10 -6.64
N HIS A 143 3.42 9.49 -5.54
CA HIS A 143 4.65 10.28 -5.59
C HIS A 143 5.83 9.47 -6.14
N MET A 144 6.83 10.09 -6.76
CA MET A 144 8.05 9.38 -7.13
C MET A 144 8.94 9.17 -5.90
N LEU A 145 9.80 8.15 -5.95
CA LEU A 145 10.78 7.84 -4.91
C LEU A 145 12.08 8.60 -5.18
N ASN A 146 12.78 9.00 -4.13
CA ASN A 146 13.97 9.83 -4.22
C ASN A 146 15.03 9.50 -3.17
N GLY A 147 16.11 10.28 -3.14
CA GLY A 147 17.27 10.00 -2.30
C GLY A 147 17.95 8.70 -2.76
N THR A 148 18.30 7.82 -1.83
CA THR A 148 18.86 6.50 -2.17
C THR A 148 17.74 5.48 -2.41
N VAL A 149 17.72 4.88 -3.60
CA VAL A 149 16.71 3.92 -4.03
C VAL A 149 17.36 2.63 -4.46
N GLU A 150 17.00 1.54 -3.79
CA GLU A 150 17.44 0.19 -4.11
C GLU A 150 16.44 -0.49 -5.05
N VAL A 151 16.95 -1.19 -6.07
CA VAL A 151 16.14 -2.00 -7.00
C VAL A 151 16.64 -3.44 -6.99
N ASP A 152 15.69 -4.36 -6.87
CA ASP A 152 15.92 -5.81 -6.95
C ASP A 152 14.73 -6.47 -7.65
N HIS A 153 14.87 -7.73 -8.05
CA HIS A 153 13.80 -8.52 -8.63
C HIS A 153 13.58 -9.84 -7.88
N PHE A 154 12.35 -10.32 -7.90
CA PHE A 154 12.02 -11.65 -7.41
C PHE A 154 10.96 -12.31 -8.27
N TYR A 155 10.64 -13.56 -7.94
CA TYR A 155 9.64 -14.34 -8.66
C TYR A 155 8.44 -14.64 -7.76
N LEU A 156 7.25 -14.35 -8.27
CA LEU A 156 5.96 -14.71 -7.69
C LEU A 156 5.46 -16.04 -8.27
N GLY A 157 4.77 -16.82 -7.44
CA GLY A 157 4.12 -18.07 -7.85
C GLY A 157 4.96 -19.33 -7.67
N ARG A 158 4.27 -20.47 -7.71
CA ARG A 158 4.90 -21.80 -7.73
C ARG A 158 5.50 -22.04 -9.12
N ARG A 159 6.47 -22.96 -9.20
CA ARG A 159 6.76 -23.58 -10.50
C ARG A 159 5.48 -24.30 -10.96
N PRO A 160 5.08 -24.18 -12.24
CA PRO A 160 3.91 -24.91 -12.73
C PRO A 160 4.10 -26.41 -12.49
N ASP A 161 2.99 -27.08 -12.17
CA ASP A 161 2.97 -28.53 -12.04
C ASP A 161 3.21 -29.11 -13.44
N ARG A 162 4.30 -29.87 -13.56
CA ARG A 162 4.77 -30.40 -14.84
C ARG A 162 4.12 -31.77 -15.05
N LYS A 163 3.46 -31.97 -16.19
CA LYS A 163 3.00 -33.31 -16.59
C LYS A 163 4.22 -34.17 -16.96
N PRO A 164 4.16 -35.51 -16.77
CA PRO A 164 5.27 -36.40 -17.14
C PRO A 164 5.79 -36.20 -18.57
N ASP A 165 4.88 -35.85 -19.49
CA ASP A 165 5.17 -35.69 -20.91
C ASP A 165 5.63 -34.27 -21.32
N ASP A 166 5.66 -33.31 -20.39
CA ASP A 166 6.07 -31.95 -20.72
C ASP A 166 7.58 -31.93 -21.02
N PRO A 167 8.02 -31.27 -22.11
CA PRO A 167 9.44 -31.13 -22.41
C PRO A 167 10.19 -30.42 -21.28
N PRO A 168 11.49 -30.70 -21.06
CA PRO A 168 12.27 -30.02 -20.05
C PRO A 168 12.24 -28.51 -20.28
N PRO A 169 12.07 -27.70 -19.23
CA PRO A 169 12.15 -26.26 -19.38
C PRO A 169 13.50 -25.94 -20.03
N GLY A 170 13.46 -25.20 -21.15
CA GLY A 170 14.67 -24.81 -21.87
C GLY A 170 15.65 -24.08 -20.96
N ARG A 171 16.89 -23.87 -21.43
CA ARG A 171 17.90 -23.15 -20.65
C ARG A 171 17.47 -21.68 -20.48
N GLY A 172 17.43 -21.22 -19.24
CA GLY A 172 17.30 -19.84 -18.80
C GLY A 172 18.67 -19.16 -18.60
N ARG A 173 18.68 -17.99 -17.95
CA ARG A 173 19.92 -17.23 -17.68
C ARG A 173 20.90 -18.04 -16.82
N LYS A 174 22.21 -17.86 -17.08
CA LYS A 174 23.32 -18.51 -16.36
C LYS A 174 23.19 -20.05 -16.29
N GLY A 175 22.65 -20.68 -17.33
CA GLY A 175 22.52 -22.15 -17.41
C GLY A 175 21.43 -22.76 -16.52
N GLN A 176 20.65 -21.95 -15.81
CA GLN A 176 19.53 -22.44 -14.99
C GLN A 176 18.34 -22.84 -15.85
N ALA A 177 17.40 -23.64 -15.33
CA ALA A 177 16.14 -23.90 -16.02
C ALA A 177 15.35 -22.58 -16.22
N LYS A 178 14.74 -22.39 -17.41
CA LYS A 178 13.86 -21.25 -17.68
C LYS A 178 12.70 -21.26 -16.68
N THR A 179 12.67 -20.26 -15.81
CA THR A 179 11.60 -20.10 -14.84
C THR A 179 10.33 -19.63 -15.55
N GLN A 180 9.22 -20.28 -15.22
CA GLN A 180 7.87 -19.86 -15.66
C GLN A 180 7.16 -19.01 -14.60
N LYS A 181 7.86 -18.69 -13.50
CA LYS A 181 7.32 -17.84 -12.45
C LYS A 181 7.22 -16.40 -12.94
N THR A 182 6.22 -15.69 -12.44
CA THR A 182 5.98 -14.28 -12.76
C THR A 182 7.10 -13.42 -12.15
N PRO A 183 7.89 -12.70 -12.95
CA PRO A 183 8.89 -11.79 -12.41
C PRO A 183 8.22 -10.55 -11.82
N VAL A 184 8.80 -10.06 -10.72
CA VAL A 184 8.34 -8.88 -9.99
C VAL A 184 9.55 -7.99 -9.74
N MET A 185 9.40 -6.70 -10.05
CA MET A 185 10.37 -5.67 -9.71
C MET A 185 10.05 -5.10 -8.33
N ALA A 186 11.05 -5.00 -7.46
CA ALA A 186 10.96 -4.34 -6.16
C ALA A 186 11.80 -3.08 -6.16
N ILE A 187 11.25 -2.01 -5.58
CA ILE A 187 11.88 -0.70 -5.52
C ILE A 187 11.73 -0.20 -4.08
N VAL A 188 12.84 0.08 -3.41
CA VAL A 188 12.86 0.49 -2.00
C VAL A 188 13.67 1.76 -1.83
N GLN A 189 13.00 2.84 -1.46
CA GLN A 189 13.62 4.06 -0.97
C GLN A 189 14.10 3.84 0.47
N ARG A 190 15.37 4.15 0.70
CA ARG A 190 15.97 4.15 2.04
C ARG A 190 15.46 5.32 2.89
N PRO A 191 15.52 5.20 4.23
CA PRO A 191 15.33 6.36 5.09
C PRO A 191 16.36 7.45 4.75
N ALA A 192 15.94 8.71 4.73
CA ALA A 192 16.84 9.86 4.49
C ALA A 192 17.89 10.00 5.60
N ASP A 193 17.48 9.69 6.83
CA ASP A 193 18.34 9.63 8.00
C ASP A 193 17.80 8.60 9.00
N ILE A 194 18.59 8.35 10.04
CA ILE A 194 18.32 7.37 11.10
C ILE A 194 18.07 8.04 12.46
N THR A 195 17.62 9.29 12.47
CA THR A 195 17.28 10.01 13.69
C THR A 195 15.90 9.60 14.21
N PRO A 196 15.65 9.64 15.53
CA PRO A 196 14.34 9.31 16.08
C PRO A 196 13.21 10.14 15.45
N GLY A 197 12.16 9.47 14.98
CA GLY A 197 11.04 10.07 14.26
C GLY A 197 11.13 9.94 12.74
N SER A 198 12.32 9.63 12.18
CA SER A 198 12.49 9.50 10.74
C SER A 198 11.79 8.27 10.18
N SER A 199 11.20 8.43 8.99
CA SER A 199 10.44 7.38 8.31
C SER A 199 11.37 6.28 7.78
N ALA A 200 10.89 5.03 7.80
CA ALA A 200 11.56 3.86 7.22
C ALA A 200 11.76 3.90 5.69
N GLY A 201 11.38 4.99 5.03
CA GLY A 201 11.32 5.09 3.57
C GLY A 201 10.11 4.35 3.00
N HIS A 202 10.13 4.12 1.69
CA HIS A 202 8.99 3.61 0.95
C HIS A 202 9.39 2.41 0.11
N ALA A 203 8.53 1.40 0.06
CA ALA A 203 8.74 0.21 -0.75
C ALA A 203 7.60 0.00 -1.74
N ARG A 204 7.92 -0.50 -2.93
CA ARG A 204 6.98 -0.81 -4.01
C ARG A 204 7.39 -2.11 -4.66
N ALA A 205 6.41 -2.80 -5.22
CA ALA A 205 6.65 -3.89 -6.14
C ALA A 205 5.61 -3.89 -7.24
N ALA A 206 6.01 -4.35 -8.43
CA ALA A 206 5.13 -4.45 -9.58
C ALA A 206 5.47 -5.72 -10.38
N VAL A 207 4.43 -6.44 -10.82
CA VAL A 207 4.59 -7.51 -11.81
C VAL A 207 5.14 -6.92 -13.11
N VAL A 208 6.13 -7.59 -13.68
CA VAL A 208 6.73 -7.21 -14.96
C VAL A 208 6.61 -8.35 -15.97
N SER A 209 6.64 -8.02 -17.26
CA SER A 209 6.56 -9.03 -18.34
C SER A 209 7.86 -9.85 -18.46
N GLY A 210 8.96 -9.36 -17.91
CA GLY A 210 10.27 -10.00 -17.96
C GLY A 210 11.36 -9.18 -17.27
N LEU A 211 12.60 -9.64 -17.37
CA LEU A 211 13.79 -8.98 -16.82
C LEU A 211 14.70 -8.40 -17.92
N SER A 212 14.08 -7.91 -19.00
CA SER A 212 14.76 -7.12 -20.02
C SER A 212 14.99 -5.70 -19.52
N LEU A 213 15.92 -4.98 -20.14
CA LEU A 213 16.13 -3.54 -19.89
C LEU A 213 14.82 -2.76 -20.08
N SER A 214 14.12 -2.99 -21.19
CA SER A 214 12.84 -2.31 -21.48
C SER A 214 11.77 -2.55 -20.41
N ALA A 215 11.68 -3.77 -19.86
CA ALA A 215 10.75 -4.09 -18.79
C ALA A 215 11.17 -3.43 -17.46
N ALA A 216 12.47 -3.40 -17.16
CA ALA A 216 12.99 -2.72 -15.97
C ALA A 216 12.75 -1.21 -16.03
N VAL A 217 13.08 -0.54 -17.15
CA VAL A 217 12.86 0.89 -17.34
C VAL A 217 11.37 1.24 -17.21
N ARG A 218 10.48 0.46 -17.86
CA ARG A 218 9.03 0.66 -17.75
C ARG A 218 8.53 0.54 -16.31
N ALA A 219 9.12 -0.35 -15.53
CA ALA A 219 8.74 -0.53 -14.13
C ALA A 219 9.30 0.58 -13.22
N VAL A 220 10.56 0.99 -13.40
CA VAL A 220 11.28 1.83 -12.44
C VAL A 220 11.15 3.32 -12.76
N ALA A 221 11.28 3.73 -14.03
CA ALA A 221 11.35 5.15 -14.40
C ALA A 221 10.11 5.98 -13.99
N PRO A 222 8.86 5.48 -14.09
CA PRO A 222 7.69 6.22 -13.61
C PRO A 222 7.61 6.35 -12.09
N GLN A 223 8.45 5.63 -11.34
CA GLN A 223 8.36 5.51 -9.89
C GLN A 223 9.54 6.15 -9.16
N VAL A 224 10.63 6.50 -9.84
CA VAL A 224 11.87 6.98 -9.24
C VAL A 224 12.33 8.26 -9.93
N GLU A 225 12.64 9.30 -9.15
CA GLU A 225 13.13 10.58 -9.67
C GLU A 225 14.52 10.39 -10.31
N LEU A 226 14.79 11.04 -11.44
CA LEU A 226 16.06 10.88 -12.16
C LEU A 226 17.28 11.34 -11.35
N HIS A 227 17.08 12.23 -10.37
CA HIS A 227 18.15 12.67 -9.48
C HIS A 227 18.38 11.76 -8.27
N ALA A 228 17.63 10.65 -8.16
CA ALA A 228 17.86 9.65 -7.13
C ALA A 228 19.20 8.93 -7.34
N HIS A 229 19.80 8.49 -6.24
CA HIS A 229 20.95 7.60 -6.26
C HIS A 229 20.45 6.16 -6.29
N LEU A 230 20.59 5.51 -7.44
CA LEU A 230 20.15 4.13 -7.65
C LEU A 230 21.17 3.14 -7.08
N MET A 231 20.70 2.06 -6.46
CA MET A 231 21.51 0.93 -6.03
C MET A 231 20.90 -0.38 -6.54
N SER A 232 21.69 -1.26 -7.12
CA SER A 232 21.20 -2.56 -7.62
C SER A 232 22.24 -3.68 -7.53
N ASP A 233 21.84 -4.89 -7.90
CA ASP A 233 22.79 -5.94 -8.26
C ASP A 233 23.44 -5.66 -9.64
N GLU A 234 24.38 -6.51 -10.06
CA GLU A 234 25.07 -6.43 -11.36
C GLU A 234 24.26 -6.98 -12.55
N ALA A 235 22.94 -7.11 -12.45
CA ALA A 235 22.16 -7.48 -13.62
C ALA A 235 22.37 -6.44 -14.74
N LYS A 236 22.76 -6.88 -15.94
CA LYS A 236 23.01 -6.01 -17.10
C LYS A 236 21.87 -5.02 -17.37
N ALA A 237 20.62 -5.43 -17.12
CA ALA A 237 19.45 -4.58 -17.26
C ALA A 237 19.43 -3.41 -16.25
N PHE A 238 19.91 -3.61 -15.03
CA PHE A 238 20.01 -2.54 -14.04
C PHE A 238 21.21 -1.63 -14.30
N VAL A 239 22.35 -2.19 -14.69
CA VAL A 239 23.54 -1.39 -15.09
C VAL A 239 23.18 -0.41 -16.21
N ALA A 240 22.57 -0.89 -17.29
CA ALA A 240 22.17 -0.03 -18.40
C ALA A 240 21.04 0.95 -18.03
N MET A 241 20.13 0.57 -17.12
CA MET A 241 19.09 1.49 -16.63
C MET A 241 19.67 2.57 -15.72
N GLY A 242 20.73 2.27 -14.97
CA GLY A 242 21.40 3.19 -14.06
C GLY A 242 22.01 4.41 -14.74
N GLU A 243 22.37 4.30 -16.03
CA GLU A 243 22.86 5.41 -16.85
C GLU A 243 21.85 6.57 -16.97
N CYS A 244 20.56 6.32 -16.72
CA CYS A 244 19.52 7.35 -16.72
C CYS A 244 19.43 8.15 -15.42
N PHE A 245 20.11 7.73 -14.34
CA PHE A 245 20.02 8.34 -13.02
C PHE A 245 21.29 9.16 -12.69
N ALA A 246 21.16 10.12 -11.77
CA ALA A 246 22.26 10.99 -11.37
C ALA A 246 23.46 10.21 -10.79
N ALA A 247 23.19 9.07 -10.14
CA ALA A 247 24.22 8.15 -9.68
C ALA A 247 23.66 6.72 -9.67
N HIS A 248 24.52 5.75 -9.97
CA HIS A 248 24.22 4.33 -9.86
C HIS A 248 25.42 3.55 -9.34
N GLU A 249 25.19 2.78 -8.27
CA GLU A 249 26.20 1.88 -7.73
C GLU A 249 25.67 0.45 -7.66
N THR A 250 26.54 -0.53 -7.93
CA THR A 250 26.19 -1.95 -7.94
C THR A 250 27.00 -2.75 -6.92
N VAL A 251 26.40 -3.84 -6.43
CA VAL A 251 27.06 -4.85 -5.60
C VAL A 251 27.17 -6.20 -6.31
N ASN A 252 28.34 -6.84 -6.21
CA ASN A 252 28.61 -8.12 -6.86
C ASN A 252 28.33 -9.32 -5.93
N HIS A 253 27.09 -9.80 -5.97
CA HIS A 253 26.71 -10.99 -5.21
C HIS A 253 27.47 -12.27 -5.64
N SER A 254 27.95 -12.36 -6.89
CA SER A 254 28.72 -13.52 -7.37
C SER A 254 30.11 -13.61 -6.74
N ASN A 255 30.71 -12.47 -6.40
CA ASN A 255 32.03 -12.41 -5.76
C ASN A 255 31.96 -12.35 -4.22
N GLY A 256 30.76 -12.54 -3.64
CA GLY A 256 30.57 -12.46 -2.18
C GLY A 256 30.59 -11.04 -1.61
N GLU A 257 30.52 -10.01 -2.46
CA GLU A 257 30.42 -8.61 -2.06
C GLU A 257 28.95 -8.24 -1.82
N TYR A 258 28.51 -8.35 -0.57
CA TYR A 258 27.13 -8.02 -0.16
C TYR A 258 26.97 -6.58 0.34
N VAL A 259 28.07 -5.95 0.80
CA VAL A 259 28.11 -4.57 1.30
C VAL A 259 29.48 -3.99 0.97
N ARG A 260 29.49 -2.82 0.31
CA ARG A 260 30.66 -1.95 0.16
C ARG A 260 30.29 -0.58 0.70
N ASP A 261 30.74 -0.26 1.91
CA ASP A 261 30.36 0.96 2.64
C ASP A 261 28.84 1.16 2.70
N SER A 262 28.32 2.22 2.07
CA SER A 262 26.89 2.50 1.96
C SER A 262 26.20 1.78 0.79
N VAL A 263 26.94 1.10 -0.07
CA VAL A 263 26.43 0.44 -1.27
C VAL A 263 25.95 -0.96 -0.94
N HIS A 264 24.62 -1.18 -1.04
CA HIS A 264 23.99 -2.49 -0.86
C HIS A 264 22.52 -2.49 -1.33
N VAL A 265 21.93 -3.67 -1.47
CA VAL A 265 20.49 -3.86 -1.78
C VAL A 265 19.70 -4.56 -0.67
N ASN A 266 20.24 -4.53 0.56
CA ASN A 266 19.66 -5.21 1.73
C ASN A 266 18.21 -4.83 2.05
N SER A 267 17.81 -3.58 1.78
CA SER A 267 16.44 -3.11 2.05
C SER A 267 15.46 -3.71 1.05
N ALA A 268 15.85 -3.76 -0.24
CA ALA A 268 15.10 -4.42 -1.31
C ALA A 268 14.99 -5.93 -1.07
N GLU A 269 16.08 -6.61 -0.72
CA GLU A 269 16.07 -8.03 -0.36
C GLU A 269 15.19 -8.30 0.87
N GLY A 270 15.29 -7.44 1.89
CA GLY A 270 14.47 -7.50 3.10
C GLY A 270 12.97 -7.33 2.78
N PHE A 271 12.63 -6.41 1.88
CA PHE A 271 11.26 -6.24 1.39
C PHE A 271 10.79 -7.47 0.61
N ASN A 272 11.60 -8.02 -0.29
CA ASN A 272 11.31 -9.24 -1.03
C ASN A 272 11.02 -10.43 -0.09
N ALA A 273 11.83 -10.57 0.96
CA ALA A 273 11.60 -11.59 1.98
C ALA A 273 10.30 -11.34 2.77
N ARG A 274 9.93 -10.08 3.04
CA ARG A 274 8.65 -9.72 3.68
C ARG A 274 7.46 -10.04 2.79
N VAL A 275 7.54 -9.74 1.49
CA VAL A 275 6.51 -10.07 0.49
C VAL A 275 6.29 -11.58 0.45
N ARG A 276 7.36 -12.37 0.29
CA ARG A 276 7.27 -13.84 0.25
C ARG A 276 6.66 -14.43 1.53
N ARG A 277 7.06 -13.96 2.70
CA ARG A 277 6.48 -14.41 3.99
C ARG A 277 5.01 -14.04 4.15
N THR A 278 4.62 -12.87 3.64
CA THR A 278 3.22 -12.42 3.67
C THR A 278 2.35 -13.30 2.78
N ILE A 279 2.82 -13.58 1.56
CA ILE A 279 2.15 -14.50 0.64
C ILE A 279 2.05 -15.88 1.29
N ALA A 280 3.15 -16.46 1.74
CA ALA A 280 3.16 -17.81 2.30
C ALA A 280 2.32 -17.95 3.58
N GLY A 281 2.28 -16.91 4.43
CA GLY A 281 1.67 -17.00 5.77
C GLY A 281 0.26 -16.42 5.91
N VAL A 282 -0.17 -15.49 5.04
CA VAL A 282 -1.46 -14.80 5.18
C VAL A 282 -2.38 -15.08 4.00
N PHE A 283 -1.89 -14.90 2.78
CA PHE A 283 -2.73 -14.96 1.58
C PHE A 283 -2.71 -16.33 0.91
N HIS A 284 -1.63 -17.10 1.11
CA HIS A 284 -1.25 -18.38 0.49
C HIS A 284 -1.14 -18.36 -1.03
N HIS A 285 -2.03 -17.65 -1.71
CA HIS A 285 -2.07 -17.47 -3.15
C HIS A 285 -2.49 -16.04 -3.49
N ILE A 286 -1.82 -15.45 -4.49
CA ILE A 286 -2.20 -14.17 -5.08
C ILE A 286 -2.07 -14.31 -6.59
N SER A 287 -3.13 -13.96 -7.33
CA SER A 287 -3.10 -14.02 -8.78
C SER A 287 -2.25 -12.87 -9.35
N PRO A 288 -1.55 -13.06 -10.48
CA PRO A 288 -0.76 -11.99 -11.10
C PRO A 288 -1.57 -10.72 -11.40
N GLU A 289 -2.85 -10.86 -11.77
CA GLU A 289 -3.75 -9.76 -12.15
C GLU A 289 -4.05 -8.83 -10.97
N LEU A 290 -4.08 -9.36 -9.75
CA LEU A 290 -4.32 -8.59 -8.53
C LEU A 290 -3.06 -8.32 -7.72
N ALA A 291 -1.91 -8.89 -8.11
CA ALA A 291 -0.68 -8.86 -7.34
C ALA A 291 -0.23 -7.43 -6.99
N ASN A 292 -0.34 -6.49 -7.93
CA ASN A 292 0.02 -5.08 -7.71
C ASN A 292 -0.78 -4.45 -6.56
N LEU A 293 -2.07 -4.77 -6.39
CA LEU A 293 -2.86 -4.29 -5.26
C LEU A 293 -2.32 -4.80 -3.93
N TYR A 294 -1.94 -6.07 -3.86
CA TYR A 294 -1.32 -6.63 -2.66
C TYR A 294 0.04 -6.02 -2.38
N PHE A 295 0.83 -5.71 -3.41
CA PHE A 295 2.10 -5.00 -3.27
C PHE A 295 1.92 -3.58 -2.71
N HIS A 296 0.83 -2.88 -3.04
CA HIS A 296 0.51 -1.59 -2.41
C HIS A 296 0.33 -1.73 -0.90
N GLU A 297 -0.41 -2.75 -0.43
CA GLU A 297 -0.57 -3.02 1.00
C GLU A 297 0.79 -3.34 1.66
N MET A 298 1.59 -4.20 1.05
CA MET A 298 2.90 -4.60 1.61
C MET A 298 3.88 -3.42 1.67
N GLY A 299 3.92 -2.60 0.61
CA GLY A 299 4.73 -1.38 0.53
C GLY A 299 4.28 -0.30 1.51
N PHE A 300 2.97 -0.15 1.70
CA PHE A 300 2.41 0.72 2.73
C PHE A 300 2.87 0.26 4.12
N ARG A 301 2.70 -1.01 4.47
CA ARG A 301 3.14 -1.57 5.77
C ARG A 301 4.65 -1.48 5.99
N TRP A 302 5.46 -1.48 4.94
CA TRP A 302 6.90 -1.18 5.04
C TRP A 302 7.16 0.22 5.56
N SER A 303 6.40 1.18 5.02
CA SER A 303 6.54 2.62 5.23
C SER A 303 5.98 3.10 6.58
N GLN A 304 5.07 2.33 7.20
CA GLN A 304 4.43 2.70 8.48
C GLN A 304 5.30 2.40 9.71
N ARG A 305 6.58 2.73 9.61
CA ARG A 305 7.56 2.59 10.69
C ARG A 305 8.40 3.85 10.80
N VAL A 306 8.72 4.22 12.02
CA VAL A 306 9.60 5.33 12.34
C VAL A 306 10.75 4.85 13.23
N VAL A 307 11.90 5.48 13.08
CA VAL A 307 13.05 5.19 13.93
C VAL A 307 12.75 5.62 15.36
N THR A 308 13.10 4.78 16.33
CA THR A 308 13.04 5.14 17.76
C THR A 308 14.41 5.32 18.39
N GLY A 309 15.44 4.73 17.79
CA GLY A 309 16.81 4.83 18.28
C GLY A 309 17.70 3.78 17.64
N GLN A 310 18.87 3.58 18.23
CA GLN A 310 19.84 2.59 17.78
C GLN A 310 20.36 1.78 18.96
N VAL A 311 20.64 0.51 18.73
CA VAL A 311 21.26 -0.37 19.71
C VAL A 311 22.48 -1.05 19.11
N ILE A 312 23.56 -1.12 19.88
CA ILE A 312 24.76 -1.89 19.49
C ILE A 312 24.53 -3.34 19.89
N ARG A 313 24.56 -4.24 18.90
CA ARG A 313 24.45 -5.67 19.11
C ARG A 313 25.80 -6.34 18.93
N LYS A 314 26.26 -7.03 19.97
CA LYS A 314 27.43 -7.90 19.94
C LYS A 314 27.04 -9.29 19.43
N SER A 315 27.75 -9.79 18.42
CA SER A 315 27.64 -11.19 18.02
C SER A 315 28.32 -12.10 19.05
N ARG A 316 28.06 -13.41 18.97
CA ARG A 316 28.80 -14.43 19.74
C ARG A 316 30.31 -14.41 19.47
N SER A 317 30.72 -13.91 18.30
CA SER A 317 32.12 -13.75 17.91
C SER A 317 32.73 -12.39 18.32
N GLY A 318 32.02 -11.59 19.13
CA GLY A 318 32.49 -10.28 19.58
C GLY A 318 32.32 -9.13 18.57
N LYS A 319 31.83 -9.42 17.36
CA LYS A 319 31.59 -8.39 16.33
C LYS A 319 30.42 -7.49 16.74
N GLU A 320 30.69 -6.20 16.86
CA GLU A 320 29.68 -5.19 17.11
C GLU A 320 28.96 -4.80 15.81
N SER A 321 27.65 -4.61 15.90
CA SER A 321 26.84 -4.09 14.80
C SER A 321 25.75 -3.18 15.33
N THR A 322 25.65 -1.96 14.80
CA THR A 322 24.57 -1.04 15.12
C THR A 322 23.29 -1.49 14.43
N LYS A 323 22.20 -1.58 15.19
CA LYS A 323 20.86 -1.93 14.71
C LYS A 323 19.91 -0.78 14.99
N THR A 324 19.25 -0.29 13.94
CA THR A 324 18.17 0.69 14.06
C THR A 324 16.94 0.03 14.68
N LEU A 325 16.40 0.66 15.71
CA LEU A 325 15.14 0.28 16.33
C LEU A 325 14.00 0.99 15.60
N TRP A 326 12.99 0.22 15.25
CA TRP A 326 11.82 0.69 14.52
C TRP A 326 10.59 0.53 15.40
N SER A 327 9.80 1.60 15.52
CA SER A 327 8.43 1.50 16.02
C SER A 327 7.44 1.62 14.87
N ARG A 328 6.28 1.03 15.08
CA ARG A 328 5.17 1.11 14.14
C ARG A 328 4.33 2.35 14.44
N ILE A 329 3.86 3.01 13.39
CA ILE A 329 2.85 4.06 13.53
C ILE A 329 1.54 3.43 14.03
N PRO A 330 0.85 3.97 15.06
CA PRO A 330 -0.43 3.46 15.53
C PRO A 330 -1.46 3.30 14.39
N PRO A 331 -2.17 2.17 14.29
CA PRO A 331 -3.09 1.88 13.17
C PRO A 331 -4.21 2.89 12.99
N ALA A 332 -4.73 3.46 14.07
CA ALA A 332 -5.72 4.52 13.99
C ALA A 332 -5.16 5.80 13.33
N LEU A 333 -3.91 6.19 13.61
CA LEU A 333 -3.25 7.30 12.90
C LEU A 333 -3.03 7.00 11.41
N GLN A 334 -2.85 5.73 11.05
CA GLN A 334 -2.74 5.32 9.66
C GLN A 334 -4.06 5.51 8.89
N LEU A 335 -5.23 5.40 9.53
CA LEU A 335 -6.54 5.58 8.88
C LEU A 335 -6.64 6.94 8.17
N GLN A 336 -6.11 7.99 8.79
CA GLN A 336 -6.11 9.33 8.19
C GLN A 336 -5.31 9.35 6.88
N GLN A 337 -4.15 8.68 6.83
CA GLN A 337 -3.35 8.57 5.60
C GLN A 337 -4.07 7.77 4.52
N VAL A 338 -4.73 6.67 4.90
CA VAL A 338 -5.50 5.81 3.99
C VAL A 338 -6.64 6.60 3.35
N PHE A 339 -7.49 7.23 4.17
CA PHE A 339 -8.70 7.88 3.68
C PHE A 339 -8.47 9.21 2.97
N ARG A 340 -7.34 9.88 3.24
CA ARG A 340 -6.94 11.09 2.49
C ARG A 340 -6.89 10.86 0.99
N ALA A 341 -6.53 9.65 0.56
CA ALA A 341 -6.37 9.30 -0.85
C ALA A 341 -7.54 8.42 -1.36
N ALA A 342 -8.70 8.46 -0.70
CA ALA A 342 -9.84 7.62 -1.06
C ALA A 342 -10.61 8.13 -2.29
N VAL A 343 -10.68 9.44 -2.51
CA VAL A 343 -11.43 10.05 -3.62
C VAL A 343 -10.75 9.72 -4.95
N GLY A 344 -11.54 9.38 -5.97
CA GLY A 344 -11.05 8.99 -7.28
C GLY A 344 -10.76 7.49 -7.40
N ARG A 345 -10.73 6.75 -6.29
CA ARG A 345 -10.37 5.33 -6.24
C ARG A 345 -11.59 4.43 -6.11
N GLN A 346 -12.57 4.66 -6.99
CA GLN A 346 -13.81 3.90 -6.96
C GLN A 346 -13.60 2.45 -7.39
N MET A 347 -14.27 1.52 -6.70
CA MET A 347 -14.32 0.12 -7.09
C MET A 347 -15.74 -0.48 -7.03
N ARG A 348 -15.97 -1.49 -7.85
CA ARG A 348 -17.22 -2.26 -7.96
C ARG A 348 -16.93 -3.75 -7.91
N ARG A 349 -17.96 -4.55 -7.63
CA ARG A 349 -17.86 -5.99 -7.88
C ARG A 349 -18.14 -6.23 -9.36
N SER A 350 -17.40 -7.16 -9.95
CA SER A 350 -17.78 -7.74 -11.24
C SER A 350 -18.87 -8.80 -11.04
N HIS A 351 -19.49 -9.20 -12.14
CA HIS A 351 -20.56 -10.19 -12.16
C HIS A 351 -20.07 -11.59 -11.72
N ASP A 352 -18.80 -11.92 -11.98
CA ASP A 352 -18.12 -13.17 -11.61
C ASP A 352 -17.61 -13.18 -10.15
N GLY A 353 -17.95 -12.17 -9.35
CA GLY A 353 -17.53 -12.08 -7.95
C GLY A 353 -16.15 -11.45 -7.72
N GLY A 354 -15.45 -11.02 -8.78
CA GLY A 354 -14.21 -10.25 -8.70
C GLY A 354 -14.42 -8.75 -8.36
N ILE A 355 -13.39 -7.95 -8.66
CA ILE A 355 -13.43 -6.49 -8.51
C ILE A 355 -13.13 -5.77 -9.82
N ILE A 356 -13.87 -4.69 -10.08
CA ILE A 356 -13.64 -3.76 -11.16
C ILE A 356 -13.20 -2.44 -10.54
N ILE A 357 -11.99 -2.01 -10.86
CA ILE A 357 -11.49 -0.68 -10.48
C ILE A 357 -12.02 0.32 -11.53
N LYS A 358 -12.76 1.33 -11.06
CA LYS A 358 -13.31 2.43 -11.87
C LYS A 358 -12.48 3.72 -11.73
N SER A 359 -11.32 3.61 -11.08
CA SER A 359 -10.43 4.73 -10.80
C SER A 359 -9.89 5.36 -12.08
N ALA A 360 -9.90 6.70 -12.15
CA ALA A 360 -9.18 7.46 -13.18
C ALA A 360 -7.71 7.70 -12.79
N VAL A 361 -7.41 7.59 -11.49
CA VAL A 361 -6.03 7.62 -11.00
C VAL A 361 -5.37 6.33 -11.47
N ALA A 362 -4.31 6.47 -12.27
CA ALA A 362 -3.44 5.39 -12.71
C ALA A 362 -2.86 4.70 -11.48
N VAL A 363 -3.52 3.64 -11.02
CA VAL A 363 -2.97 2.72 -10.02
C VAL A 363 -2.04 1.79 -10.81
N PHE A 364 -0.91 2.39 -11.22
CA PHE A 364 0.20 1.93 -12.07
C PHE A 364 -0.02 0.73 -13.00
N GLY A 365 0.12 1.05 -14.29
CA GLY A 365 0.06 0.20 -15.47
C GLY A 365 -0.12 1.12 -16.68
#